data_AF-A0A8T7EH17-F1
#
_entry.id   AF-A0A8T7EH17-F1
#
_cell.length_a   1.000
_cell.length_b   1.000
_cell.length_c   1.000
_cell.angle_alpha   90.00
_cell.angle_beta   90.00
_cell.angle_gamma   90.00
#
_symmetry.space_group_name_H-M   'P 1'
#
loop_
_entity.id
_entity.type
_entity.pdbx_description
1 polymer ?
#
loop_
_entity_poly.entity_id
_entity_poly.type
_entity_poly.pdbx_seq_one_letter_code
_entity_poly.pdbx_strand_id
1 'polypeptide(L)' 'MTITFADGRTAEMDFAHKLIERGGVFKPLEDVSFFARVHVDPEVGTLIWRNDVDLDPDVLHSEAAGIPLPLYEPT' A
#
# COMPACT_ATOMS: atom_id res chain seq x y z
N MET A 1 -2.19 2.71 -9.64
CA MET A 1 -3.04 1.58 -9.18
C MET A 1 -4.28 2.14 -8.52
N THR A 2 -5.44 1.55 -8.74
CA THR A 2 -6.70 1.97 -8.09
C THR A 2 -6.94 1.13 -6.85
N ILE A 3 -7.21 1.78 -5.72
CA ILE A 3 -7.47 1.14 -4.41
C ILE A 3 -8.86 1.55 -3.95
N THR A 4 -9.67 0.58 -3.51
CA THR A 4 -10.97 0.82 -2.88
C THR A 4 -10.89 0.42 -1.41
N PHE A 5 -11.25 1.34 -0.52
CA PHE A 5 -11.21 1.18 0.92
C PHE A 5 -12.57 0.72 1.47
N ALA A 6 -12.58 0.22 2.71
CA ALA A 6 -13.78 -0.30 3.37
C ALA A 6 -14.90 0.76 3.56
N ASP A 7 -14.55 2.05 3.58
CA ASP A 7 -15.52 3.16 3.63
C ASP A 7 -16.11 3.53 2.26
N GLY A 8 -15.75 2.79 1.20
CA GLY A 8 -16.19 3.02 -0.17
C GLY A 8 -15.37 4.04 -0.95
N ARG A 9 -14.38 4.72 -0.34
CA ARG A 9 -13.48 5.58 -1.10
C ARG A 9 -12.68 4.78 -2.10
N THR A 10 -12.42 5.41 -3.24
CA THR A 10 -11.53 4.88 -4.25
C THR A 10 -10.51 5.95 -4.62
N ALA A 11 -9.24 5.57 -4.71
CA ALA A 11 -8.16 6.47 -5.08
C ALA A 11 -7.22 5.83 -6.11
N GLU A 12 -6.74 6.63 -7.05
CA GLU A 12 -5.60 6.26 -7.89
C GLU A 12 -4.32 6.71 -7.19
N MET A 13 -3.42 5.76 -6.94
CA MET A 13 -2.15 6.00 -6.28
C MET A 13 -0.99 5.58 -7.18
N ASP A 14 0.02 6.43 -7.25
CA ASP A 14 1.29 6.16 -7.93
C ASP A 14 2.34 5.67 -6.93
N PHE A 15 2.87 4.49 -7.21
CA PHE A 15 3.85 3.81 -6.37
C PHE A 15 5.27 3.85 -6.94
N ALA A 16 5.48 4.44 -8.12
CA ALA A 16 6.78 4.48 -8.77
C ALA A 16 7.84 5.12 -7.85
N HIS A 17 7.66 6.36 -7.43
CA HIS A 17 8.65 7.01 -6.57
C HIS A 17 8.63 6.51 -5.11
N LYS A 18 7.50 5.95 -4.65
CA LYS A 18 7.33 5.53 -3.25
C LYS A 18 7.98 4.19 -2.95
N LEU A 19 7.95 3.25 -3.89
CA LEU A 19 8.41 1.87 -3.69
C LEU A 19 9.55 1.49 -4.63
N ILE A 20 9.44 1.80 -5.92
CA ILE A 20 10.36 1.30 -6.96
C ILE A 20 11.77 1.86 -6.78
N GLU A 21 11.91 3.13 -6.38
CA GLU A 21 13.23 3.76 -6.22
C GLU A 21 13.96 3.43 -4.90
N ARG A 22 13.33 2.66 -3.99
CA ARG A 22 13.91 2.36 -2.67
C ARG A 22 14.94 1.22 -2.66
N GLY A 23 14.94 0.36 -3.68
CA GLY A 23 15.78 -0.83 -3.73
C GLY A 23 15.51 -1.81 -2.57
N GLY A 24 16.50 -2.65 -2.25
CA GLY A 24 16.38 -3.63 -1.15
C GLY A 24 15.21 -4.60 -1.34
N VAL A 25 14.38 -4.78 -0.30
CA VAL A 25 13.18 -5.63 -0.36
C VAL A 25 12.17 -5.15 -1.41
N PHE A 26 12.20 -3.87 -1.80
CA PHE A 26 11.31 -3.31 -2.83
C PHE A 26 11.80 -3.54 -4.26
N LYS A 27 13.04 -3.98 -4.46
CA LYS A 27 13.62 -4.18 -5.80
C LYS A 27 12.78 -5.07 -6.73
N PRO A 28 12.15 -6.17 -6.27
CA PRO A 28 11.25 -6.96 -7.11
C PRO A 28 10.03 -6.18 -7.64
N LEU A 29 9.62 -5.09 -6.97
CA LEU A 29 8.49 -4.26 -7.38
C LEU A 29 8.79 -3.37 -8.59
N GLU A 30 10.06 -3.28 -9.02
CA GLU A 30 10.44 -2.63 -10.28
C GLU A 30 9.90 -3.40 -11.50
N ASP A 31 9.67 -4.71 -11.38
CA ASP A 31 9.04 -5.51 -12.42
C ASP A 31 7.51 -5.37 -12.34
N VAL A 32 6.91 -4.76 -13.36
CA VAL A 32 5.45 -4.56 -13.47
C VAL A 32 4.66 -5.87 -13.31
N SER A 33 5.19 -7.00 -13.80
CA SER A 33 4.55 -8.31 -13.69
C SER A 33 4.61 -8.89 -12.28
N PHE A 34 5.60 -8.49 -11.48
CA PHE A 34 5.67 -8.84 -10.06
C PHE A 34 4.81 -7.87 -9.24
N PHE A 35 4.90 -6.56 -9.52
CA PHE A 35 4.07 -5.53 -8.92
C PHE A 35 2.57 -5.84 -9.04
N ALA A 36 2.13 -6.29 -10.22
CA ALA A 36 0.74 -6.66 -10.49
C ALA A 36 0.24 -7.88 -9.69
N ARG A 37 1.11 -8.59 -8.94
CA ARG A 37 0.73 -9.71 -8.06
C ARG A 37 0.36 -9.28 -6.65
N VAL A 38 0.25 -7.97 -6.41
CA VAL A 38 -0.30 -7.43 -5.16
C VAL A 38 -1.68 -8.03 -4.89
N HIS A 39 -1.95 -8.35 -3.63
CA HIS A 39 -3.27 -8.79 -3.19
C HIS A 39 -3.55 -8.27 -1.78
N VAL A 40 -4.81 -8.30 -1.36
CA VAL A 40 -5.20 -7.98 0.00
C VAL A 40 -5.03 -9.25 0.85
N ASP A 41 -4.28 -9.16 1.94
CA ASP A 41 -4.25 -10.18 2.97
C ASP A 41 -5.65 -10.28 3.62
N PRO A 42 -6.29 -11.46 3.61
CA PRO A 42 -7.66 -11.61 4.08
C PRO A 42 -7.80 -11.54 5.60
N GLU A 43 -6.73 -11.71 6.36
CA GLU A 43 -6.75 -11.69 7.83
C GLU A 43 -6.59 -10.26 8.35
N VAL A 44 -5.64 -9.50 7.79
CA VAL A 44 -5.31 -8.15 8.28
C VAL A 44 -5.80 -7.01 7.38
N GLY A 45 -6.25 -7.28 6.16
CA GLY A 45 -6.79 -6.27 5.25
C GLY A 45 -5.74 -5.39 4.59
N THR A 46 -4.50 -5.87 4.50
CA THR A 46 -3.33 -5.12 4.04
C THR A 46 -2.94 -5.50 2.62
N LEU A 47 -2.43 -4.55 1.83
CA LEU A 47 -1.84 -4.87 0.52
C LEU A 47 -0.48 -5.54 0.71
N ILE A 48 -0.32 -6.76 0.18
CA ILE A 48 0.90 -7.55 0.31
C ILE A 48 1.41 -8.08 -1.03
N TRP A 49 2.72 -8.25 -1.12
CA TRP A 49 3.42 -8.98 -2.17
C TRP A 49 4.11 -10.23 -1.60
N ARG A 50 4.47 -11.18 -2.48
CA ARG A 50 5.11 -12.45 -2.10
C ARG A 50 6.53 -12.33 -1.53
N ASN A 51 7.12 -11.13 -1.53
CA ASN A 51 8.44 -10.82 -0.99
C ASN A 51 8.36 -10.14 0.39
N ASP A 52 7.30 -10.42 1.15
CA ASP A 52 7.07 -9.92 2.51
C ASP A 52 6.97 -8.39 2.61
N VAL A 53 6.74 -7.70 1.48
CA VAL A 53 6.43 -6.28 1.47
C VAL A 53 4.94 -6.11 1.66
N ASP A 54 4.58 -5.28 2.63
CA ASP A 54 3.22 -4.85 2.93
C ASP A 54 3.11 -3.31 2.96
N LEU A 55 1.89 -2.79 2.82
CA LEU A 55 1.60 -1.36 2.92
C LEU A 55 0.52 -1.08 3.93
N ASP A 56 0.85 -0.33 4.97
CA ASP A 56 -0.07 0.07 6.03
C ASP A 56 -1.37 0.70 5.46
N PRO A 57 -2.55 0.07 5.70
CA PRO A 57 -3.84 0.57 5.23
C PRO A 57 -4.16 1.98 5.69
N ASP A 58 -3.77 2.37 6.92
CA ASP A 58 -4.04 3.70 7.46
C ASP A 58 -3.20 4.76 6.74
N VAL A 59 -1.97 4.41 6.36
CA VAL A 59 -1.10 5.29 5.55
C VAL A 59 -1.69 5.51 4.17
N LEU A 60 -2.14 4.44 3.52
CA LEU A 60 -2.78 4.54 2.20
C LEU A 60 -4.10 5.33 2.27
N HIS A 61 -4.90 5.11 3.31
CA HIS A 61 -6.18 5.80 3.48
C HIS A 61 -5.99 7.29 3.79
N SER A 62 -5.05 7.62 4.69
CA SER A 62 -4.66 8.99 5.00
C SER A 62 -4.23 9.76 3.75
N GLU A 63 -3.38 9.15 2.91
CA GLU A 63 -2.96 9.74 1.65
C GLU A 63 -4.13 9.90 0.67
N ALA A 64 -4.96 8.86 0.51
CA ALA A 64 -6.14 8.89 -0.36
C ALA A 64 -7.17 9.95 0.07
N ALA A 65 -7.31 10.18 1.38
CA ALA A 65 -8.26 11.12 1.95
C ALA A 65 -7.71 12.55 2.07
N GLY A 66 -6.39 12.73 1.99
CA GLY A 66 -5.72 14.00 2.31
C GLY A 66 -5.86 14.39 3.79
N ILE A 67 -6.04 13.42 4.68
CA ILE A 67 -6.23 13.61 6.12
C ILE A 67 -4.95 13.15 6.82
N PRO A 68 -4.43 13.85 7.85
CA PRO A 68 -3.30 13.35 8.62
C PRO A 68 -3.54 11.95 9.17
N LEU A 69 -2.47 11.17 9.33
CA LEU A 69 -2.55 9.87 9.99
C LEU A 69 -3.24 10.01 11.35
N PRO A 70 -4.11 9.06 11.74
CA PRO A 70 -4.60 9.01 13.10
C PRO A 70 -3.39 8.96 14.04
N LEU A 71 -3.40 9.81 15.06
CA LEU A 71 -2.40 9.73 16.11
C LEU A 71 -2.64 8.41 16.83
N TYR A 72 -1.73 7.45 16.66
CA TYR A 72 -1.71 6.26 17.49
C TYR A 72 -1.42 6.70 18.93
N GLU A 73 -2.43 6.68 19.78
CA GLU A 73 -2.20 6.71 21.22
C GLU A 73 -1.53 5.39 21.59
N PRO A 74 -0.32 5.39 22.18
CA PRO A 74 0.30 4.16 22.63
C PRO A 74 -0.62 3.51 23.66
N THR A 75 -0.98 2.25 23.41
CA THR A 75 -1.75 1.39 24.33
C THR A 75 -0.88 0.86 25.45
#